data_AF-A0AA44EQH6-F1
#
_entry.id   AF-A0AA44EQH6-F1
#
_cell.length_a   1.000
_cell.length_b   1.000
_cell.length_c   1.000
_cell.angle_alpha   90.00
_cell.angle_beta   90.00
_cell.angle_gamma   90.00
#
_symmetry.space_group_name_H-M   'P 1'
#
loop_
_entity.id
_entity.type
_entity.pdbx_description
1 polymer ?
#
loop_
_entity_poly.entity_id
_entity_poly.type
_entity_poly.pdbx_seq_one_letter_code
_entity_poly.pdbx_strand_id
1 'polypeptide(L)'
;MPKRKRAGAGSLSERIGFEAEVEGDDGYGGVVVGFAEQFVEPARLEARVGSETVIASRLQGLQPYTMTVRSNERTRTITPAWRARNKRSGVVYAIKAAVNIDERNQWIELLVVQGEAG
;
A
#
# COMPACT_ATOMS: atom_id res chain seq x y z
N MET A 1 -3.99 23.80 19.52
CA MET A 1 -3.91 22.43 18.95
C MET A 1 -4.12 22.52 17.44
N PRO A 2 -3.15 22.15 16.58
CA PRO A 2 -3.33 22.33 15.15
C PRO A 2 -4.38 21.33 14.60
N LYS A 3 -5.30 21.86 13.78
CA LYS A 3 -6.45 21.18 13.16
C LYS A 3 -6.04 19.84 12.52
N ARG A 4 -6.70 18.74 12.93
CA ARG A 4 -6.76 17.49 12.16
C ARG A 4 -7.13 17.83 10.71
N LYS A 5 -6.18 17.69 9.79
CA LYS A 5 -6.33 18.09 8.38
C LYS A 5 -7.24 17.07 7.67
N ARG A 6 -8.55 17.34 7.75
CA ARG A 6 -9.66 16.97 6.85
C ARG A 6 -9.64 15.55 6.27
N ALA A 7 -10.37 14.65 6.94
CA ALA A 7 -11.05 13.51 6.31
C ALA A 7 -12.24 14.00 5.44
N GLY A 8 -11.98 14.89 4.48
CA GLY A 8 -12.99 15.43 3.55
C GLY A 8 -13.05 14.62 2.25
N ALA A 9 -14.09 14.87 1.44
CA ALA A 9 -14.47 14.16 0.21
C ALA A 9 -13.42 14.11 -0.92
N GLY A 10 -12.22 14.68 -0.73
CA GLY A 10 -11.09 14.64 -1.68
C GLY A 10 -9.82 14.02 -1.10
N SER A 11 -9.88 13.31 0.04
CA SER A 11 -8.71 12.72 0.69
C SER A 11 -8.20 11.45 -0.01
N LEU A 12 -9.07 10.72 -0.72
CA LEU A 12 -8.68 9.55 -1.52
C LEU A 12 -8.41 9.97 -2.99
N SER A 13 -7.34 10.74 -3.21
CA SER A 13 -6.99 11.29 -4.53
C SER A 13 -6.38 10.25 -5.48
N GLU A 14 -5.74 9.21 -4.91
CA GLU A 14 -5.00 8.22 -5.68
C GLU A 14 -5.91 7.08 -6.13
N ARG A 15 -5.61 6.52 -7.31
CA ARG A 15 -6.25 5.30 -7.80
C ARG A 15 -5.23 4.17 -7.73
N ILE A 16 -5.41 3.23 -6.81
CA ILE A 16 -4.44 2.19 -6.50
C ILE A 16 -4.98 0.82 -6.92
N GLY A 17 -4.23 0.11 -7.75
CA GLY A 17 -4.44 -1.32 -8.00
C GLY A 17 -3.70 -2.14 -6.96
N PHE A 18 -4.38 -3.11 -6.37
CA PHE A 18 -3.80 -4.09 -5.48
C PHE A 18 -3.54 -5.38 -6.26
N GLU A 19 -2.28 -5.79 -6.31
CA GLU A 19 -1.83 -6.92 -7.12
C GLU A 19 -1.30 -8.02 -6.20
N ALA A 20 -1.82 -9.24 -6.37
CA ALA A 20 -1.37 -10.43 -5.65
C ALA A 20 -0.33 -11.18 -6.49
N GLU A 21 0.59 -11.87 -5.81
CA GLU A 21 1.51 -12.81 -6.44
C GLU A 21 0.76 -13.89 -7.19
N VAL A 22 1.24 -14.22 -8.39
CA VAL A 22 0.78 -15.35 -9.18
C VAL A 22 1.87 -16.40 -9.11
N GLU A 23 1.52 -17.56 -8.58
CA GLU A 23 2.37 -18.74 -8.63
C GLU A 23 2.25 -19.40 -10.01
N GLY A 24 3.40 -19.78 -10.57
CA GLY A 24 3.46 -20.55 -11.80
C GLY A 24 4.23 -21.84 -11.56
N ASP A 25 3.83 -22.89 -12.27
CA ASP A 25 4.50 -24.17 -12.23
C ASP A 25 5.66 -24.17 -13.23
N ASP A 26 6.90 -24.20 -12.71
CA ASP A 26 8.12 -24.38 -13.49
C ASP A 26 8.61 -25.85 -13.49
N GLY A 27 7.81 -26.76 -12.93
CA GLY A 27 8.12 -28.18 -12.81
C GLY A 27 9.04 -28.53 -11.63
N TYR A 28 9.45 -27.59 -10.77
CA TYR A 28 10.37 -27.84 -9.64
C TYR A 28 9.97 -27.23 -8.29
N GLY A 29 8.78 -26.66 -8.17
CA GLY A 29 8.25 -26.09 -6.92
C GLY A 29 8.10 -24.58 -7.06
N GLY A 30 6.84 -24.12 -7.03
CA GLY A 30 6.38 -22.85 -7.59
C GLY A 30 7.30 -21.65 -7.38
N VAL A 31 7.64 -21.01 -8.50
CA VAL A 31 8.24 -19.67 -8.53
C VAL A 31 7.11 -18.67 -8.73
N VAL A 32 7.13 -17.55 -8.00
CA VAL A 32 6.24 -16.42 -8.29
C VAL A 32 6.55 -15.92 -9.70
N VAL A 33 5.64 -16.16 -10.64
CA VAL A 33 5.81 -15.80 -12.07
C VAL A 33 5.39 -14.37 -12.38
N GLY A 34 4.69 -13.71 -11.45
CA GLY A 34 4.33 -12.30 -11.59
C GLY A 34 3.33 -11.84 -10.55
N PHE A 35 2.69 -10.71 -10.84
CA PHE A 35 1.62 -10.16 -10.01
C PHE A 35 0.41 -9.84 -10.87
N ALA A 36 -0.79 -10.19 -10.39
CA ALA A 36 -2.06 -9.92 -11.06
C ALA A 36 -2.92 -8.97 -10.23
N GLU A 37 -3.48 -7.95 -10.87
CA GLU A 37 -4.43 -7.01 -10.25
C GLU A 37 -5.69 -7.75 -9.80
N GLN A 38 -5.96 -7.68 -8.49
CA GLN A 38 -7.14 -8.26 -7.88
C GLN A 38 -8.31 -7.26 -7.89
N PHE A 39 -8.01 -6.00 -7.55
CA PHE A 39 -8.98 -4.91 -7.56
C PHE A 39 -8.30 -3.54 -7.51
N VAL A 40 -9.09 -2.50 -7.74
CA VAL A 40 -8.67 -1.10 -7.69
C VAL A 40 -9.53 -0.33 -6.70
N GLU A 41 -8.89 0.46 -5.83
CA GLU A 41 -9.58 1.29 -4.83
C GLU A 41 -9.00 2.71 -4.80
N PRO A 42 -9.82 3.71 -4.45
CA PRO A 42 -9.32 5.05 -4.16
C PRO A 42 -8.57 5.04 -2.82
N ALA A 43 -7.39 5.66 -2.79
CA ALA A 43 -6.53 5.69 -1.63
C ALA A 43 -6.02 7.10 -1.32
N ARG A 44 -5.72 7.34 -0.06
CA ARG A 44 -4.90 8.47 0.39
C ARG A 44 -3.47 7.98 0.56
N LEU A 45 -2.49 8.75 0.11
CA LEU A 45 -1.07 8.45 0.32
C LEU A 45 -0.41 9.62 1.05
N GLU A 46 0.17 9.35 2.22
CA GLU A 46 0.87 10.34 3.04
C GLU A 46 2.32 9.92 3.25
N ALA A 47 3.26 10.72 2.77
CA ALA A 47 4.67 10.48 3.00
C ALA A 47 4.97 10.55 4.50
N ARG A 48 5.64 9.54 5.04
CA ARG A 48 6.15 9.63 6.40
C ARG A 48 7.39 10.54 6.39
N VAL A 49 7.43 11.48 7.33
CA VAL A 49 8.52 12.42 7.50
C VAL A 49 9.00 12.38 8.96
N GLY A 50 10.31 12.52 9.17
CA GLY A 50 10.83 13.00 10.46
C GLY A 50 11.06 11.99 11.59
N SER A 51 11.15 10.67 11.34
CA SER A 51 11.81 9.76 12.30
C SER A 51 13.22 9.40 11.83
N GLU A 52 14.14 9.12 12.75
CA GLU A 52 15.52 8.69 12.41
C GLU A 52 15.53 7.51 11.45
N THR A 53 14.60 6.55 11.64
CA THR A 53 14.39 5.39 10.76
C THR A 53 13.91 5.78 9.35
N VAL A 54 13.08 6.81 9.22
CA VAL A 54 12.62 7.33 7.91
C VAL A 54 13.76 8.06 7.19
N ILE A 55 14.65 8.73 7.91
CA ILE A 55 15.85 9.36 7.33
C ILE A 55 16.82 8.30 6.81
N ALA A 56 17.06 7.23 7.58
CA ALA A 56 17.89 6.11 7.16
C ALA A 56 17.33 5.40 5.92
N SER A 57 16.01 5.20 5.84
CA SER A 57 15.35 4.60 4.67
C SER A 57 15.57 5.43 3.40
N ARG A 58 15.52 6.76 3.50
CA ARG A 58 15.77 7.66 2.36
C ARG A 58 17.19 7.61 1.83
N LEU A 59 18.18 7.40 2.72
CA LEU A 59 19.57 7.20 2.29
C LEU A 59 19.73 5.93 1.46
N GLN A 60 18.83 4.96 1.61
CA GLN A 60 18.75 3.75 0.81
C GLN A 60 17.81 3.88 -0.40
N GLY A 61 17.27 5.08 -0.68
CA GLY A 61 16.31 5.31 -1.76
C GLY A 61 14.88 4.81 -1.46
N LEU A 62 14.62 4.34 -0.24
CA LEU A 62 13.32 3.83 0.18
C LEU A 62 12.50 4.95 0.84
N GLN A 63 11.37 5.28 0.24
CA GLN A 63 10.46 6.29 0.77
C GLN A 63 9.20 5.64 1.35
N PRO A 64 9.02 5.62 2.69
CA PRO A 64 7.83 5.06 3.31
C PRO A 64 6.63 6.02 3.28
N TYR A 65 5.44 5.44 3.09
CA TYR A 65 4.16 6.13 3.09
C TYR A 65 3.14 5.40 3.99
N THR A 66 2.22 6.16 4.59
CA THR A 66 0.95 5.61 5.07
C THR A 66 -0.04 5.68 3.91
N MET A 67 -0.57 4.54 3.49
CA MET A 67 -1.68 4.45 2.54
C MET A 67 -2.97 4.13 3.28
N THR A 68 -4.01 4.94 3.10
CA THR A 68 -5.32 4.71 3.72
C THR A 68 -6.37 4.40 2.65
N VAL A 69 -7.09 3.29 2.81
CA VAL A 69 -8.20 2.88 1.94
C VAL A 69 -9.46 2.63 2.74
N ARG A 70 -10.63 2.70 2.08
CA ARG A 70 -11.90 2.30 2.71
C ARG A 70 -11.86 0.82 3.06
N SER A 71 -12.37 0.48 4.25
CA SER A 71 -12.54 -0.91 4.63
C SER A 71 -13.77 -1.49 3.93
N ASN A 72 -13.57 -2.56 3.18
CA ASN A 72 -14.60 -3.36 2.53
C ASN A 72 -14.13 -4.82 2.48
N GLU A 73 -14.95 -5.73 1.95
CA GLU A 73 -14.63 -7.16 1.89
C GLU A 73 -13.31 -7.44 1.16
N ARG A 74 -13.01 -6.70 0.08
CA ARG A 74 -11.81 -6.85 -0.75
C ARG A 74 -10.58 -6.27 -0.07
N THR A 75 -10.65 -5.05 0.46
CA THR A 75 -9.48 -4.42 1.10
C THR A 75 -9.04 -5.13 2.38
N ARG A 76 -9.94 -5.88 3.02
CA ARG A 76 -9.63 -6.74 4.18
C ARG A 76 -8.83 -8.00 3.81
N THR A 77 -8.73 -8.38 2.53
CA THR A 77 -7.91 -9.52 2.09
C THR A 77 -6.47 -9.13 1.77
N ILE A 78 -6.12 -7.84 1.85
CA ILE A 78 -4.78 -7.36 1.51
C ILE A 78 -3.77 -7.93 2.52
N THR A 79 -2.71 -8.55 2.01
CA THR A 79 -1.60 -9.07 2.82
C THR A 79 -0.27 -8.41 2.42
N PRO A 80 0.79 -8.53 3.23
CA PRO A 80 2.13 -8.05 2.87
C PRO A 80 2.76 -8.74 1.64
N ALA A 81 2.25 -9.90 1.21
CA ALA A 81 2.68 -10.55 -0.03
C ALA A 81 2.16 -9.84 -1.29
N TRP A 82 1.22 -8.90 -1.13
CA TRP A 82 0.70 -8.13 -2.25
C TRP A 82 1.52 -6.86 -2.47
N ARG A 83 1.38 -6.27 -3.65
CA ARG A 83 1.91 -4.93 -3.95
C ARG A 83 0.81 -3.98 -4.37
N ALA A 84 1.06 -2.69 -4.17
CA ALA A 84 0.18 -1.63 -4.60
C ALA A 84 0.79 -0.87 -5.80
N ARG A 85 -0.01 -0.60 -6.83
CA ARG A 85 0.41 0.17 -7.99
C ARG A 85 -0.49 1.39 -8.18
N ASN A 86 0.10 2.57 -8.28
CA ASN A 86 -0.64 3.74 -8.70
C ASN A 86 -1.01 3.63 -10.19
N LYS A 87 -2.31 3.58 -10.49
CA LYS A 87 -2.81 3.38 -11.86
C LYS A 87 -2.62 4.59 -12.76
N ARG A 88 -2.31 5.76 -12.20
CA ARG A 88 -2.05 6.99 -12.95
C ARG A 88 -0.58 7.15 -13.28
N SER A 89 0.30 6.97 -12.28
CA SER A 89 1.75 7.19 -12.45
C SER A 89 2.55 5.92 -12.73
N GLY A 90 1.98 4.74 -12.52
CA GLY A 90 2.67 3.44 -12.66
C GLY A 90 3.57 3.08 -11.46
N VAL A 91 3.77 3.99 -10.51
CA VAL A 91 4.62 3.78 -9.33
C VAL A 91 4.14 2.60 -8.50
N VAL A 92 5.08 1.73 -8.13
CA VAL A 92 4.84 0.53 -7.30
C VAL A 92 5.29 0.78 -5.87
N TYR A 93 4.52 0.23 -4.94
CA TYR A 93 4.79 0.23 -3.51
C TYR A 93 4.70 -1.19 -2.96
N ALA A 94 5.74 -1.62 -2.25
CA ALA A 94 5.70 -2.85 -1.46
C ALA A 94 4.88 -2.62 -0.18
N ILE A 95 4.03 -3.59 0.19
CA ILE A 95 3.20 -3.52 1.40
C ILE A 95 3.98 -4.15 2.55
N LYS A 96 4.26 -3.40 3.61
CA LYS A 96 5.04 -3.87 4.77
C LYS A 96 4.18 -4.30 5.94
N ALA A 97 3.01 -3.67 6.09
CA ALA A 97 2.04 -4.05 7.10
C ALA A 97 0.65 -3.58 6.66
N ALA A 98 -0.37 -4.37 7.01
CA ALA A 98 -1.77 -3.99 6.90
C ALA A 98 -2.35 -3.95 8.32
N VAL A 99 -2.80 -2.77 8.75
CA VAL A 99 -3.36 -2.57 10.08
C VAL A 99 -4.77 -2.00 9.96
N ASN A 100 -5.72 -2.64 10.64
CA ASN A 100 -7.07 -2.12 10.79
C ASN A 100 -7.08 -1.15 11.99
N ILE A 101 -6.94 0.15 11.72
CA ILE A 101 -6.70 1.18 12.74
C ILE A 101 -8.00 1.77 13.32
N ASP A 102 -9.17 1.25 12.97
CA ASP A 102 -10.45 1.74 13.48
C ASP A 102 -11.21 0.64 14.23
N GLU A 103 -11.56 0.91 15.50
CA GLU A 103 -12.50 0.09 16.30
C GLU A 103 -13.88 -0.05 15.61
N ARG A 104 -14.18 0.81 14.63
CA ARG A 104 -15.40 0.81 13.81
C ARG A 104 -15.22 0.24 12.40
N ASN A 105 -14.04 -0.31 12.07
CA ASN A 105 -13.75 -0.96 10.79
C ASN A 105 -14.05 -0.11 9.54
N GLN A 106 -13.89 1.22 9.57
CA GLN A 106 -14.22 2.07 8.41
C GLN A 106 -13.06 2.23 7.42
N TRP A 107 -11.82 2.04 7.89
CA TRP A 107 -10.60 2.31 7.15
C TRP A 107 -9.54 1.25 7.41
N ILE A 108 -8.69 1.02 6.42
CA ILE A 108 -7.49 0.20 6.53
C ILE A 108 -6.30 1.11 6.26
N GLU A 109 -5.31 1.04 7.15
CA GLU A 109 -4.03 1.71 6.96
C GLU A 109 -2.96 0.70 6.62
N LEU A 110 -2.24 0.97 5.53
CA LEU A 110 -1.13 0.17 5.05
C LEU A 110 0.15 0.98 5.21
N LEU A 111 1.18 0.35 5.76
CA LEU A 111 2.53 0.87 5.63
C LEU A 111 3.09 0.36 4.30
N VAL A 112 3.43 1.29 3.41
CA VAL A 112 3.98 0.94 2.10
C VAL A 112 5.31 1.64 1.84
N VAL A 113 6.17 1.06 1.02
CA VAL A 113 7.46 1.63 0.66
C VAL A 113 7.58 1.72 -0.85
N GLN A 114 7.87 2.91 -1.36
CA GLN A 114 8.12 3.13 -2.78
C GLN A 114 9.51 2.63 -3.17
N GLY A 115 9.61 2.00 -4.34
CA GLY A 115 10.90 1.67 -4.96
C GLY A 115 11.49 0.33 -4.55
N GLU A 116 10.83 -0.39 -3.63
CA GLU A 116 11.13 -1.79 -3.40
C GLU A 116 10.34 -2.60 -4.44
N ALA A 117 11.02 -2.93 -5.55
CA ALA A 117 10.52 -3.95 -6.45
C ALA A 117 10.57 -5.27 -5.66
N GLY A 118 9.40 -5.75 -5.24
CA GLY A 118 9.24 -7.13 -4.76
C GLY A 118 9.57 -8.12 -5.87
#